data_AF-A0A963WKM2-F1
#
_entry.id   AF-A0A963WKM2-F1
#
_cell.length_a   1.000
_cell.length_b   1.000
_cell.length_c   1.000
_cell.angle_alpha   90.00
_cell.angle_beta   90.00
_cell.angle_gamma   90.00
#
_symmetry.space_group_name_H-M   'P 1'
#
loop_
_entity.id
_entity.type
_entity.pdbx_description
1 polymer ?
#
loop_
_entity_poly.entity_id
_entity_poly.type
_entity_poly.pdbx_seq_one_letter_code
_entity_poly.pdbx_strand_id
1 'polypeptide(L)'
;MTGFSARPLIPGHWEYLSMDEAMDLVRLYSGSGEDAAGERDYDFRSIRALPVPCLKDSLLIEIEAFVTPAARTGLMNVLFTPMGFALLTGNSNALHRLTPIRLLDTPAQALSFITLFCNAVHGDEGRFQTIHALDELQFRDDAVPSAEIESAILQGLTVSRSDTDDGWAAAGTVLYGDALFRTKFTLPLQGTLEMDDDEPVAEKLPIRRERWHRQFRLPPDDDSAGERP
;
A
#
# COMPACT_ATOMS: atom_id res chain seq x y z
N MET A 1 -20.21 14.49 -5.94
CA MET A 1 -18.75 14.48 -5.71
C MET A 1 -18.42 13.11 -5.14
N THR A 2 -17.94 12.18 -5.98
CA THR A 2 -17.71 10.80 -5.56
C THR A 2 -16.27 10.45 -5.90
N GLY A 3 -15.39 10.68 -4.94
CA GLY A 3 -13.98 10.30 -5.02
C GLY A 3 -13.44 10.26 -3.61
N PHE A 4 -12.68 9.20 -3.31
CA PHE A 4 -11.90 9.12 -2.07
C PHE A 4 -10.92 10.29 -1.99
N SER A 5 -10.54 10.68 -0.78
CA SER A 5 -9.59 11.77 -0.48
C SER A 5 -8.16 11.44 -0.91
N ALA A 6 -7.86 10.19 -1.26
CA ALA A 6 -6.56 9.79 -1.78
C ALA A 6 -6.61 8.61 -2.75
N ARG A 7 -5.50 8.46 -3.47
CA ARG A 7 -5.19 7.26 -4.27
C ARG A 7 -5.21 6.01 -3.39
N PRO A 8 -5.58 4.85 -3.95
CA PRO A 8 -5.61 3.59 -3.20
C PRO A 8 -4.22 3.16 -2.72
N LEU A 9 -4.21 2.28 -1.72
CA LEU A 9 -2.98 1.68 -1.20
C LEU A 9 -2.16 1.00 -2.31
N ILE A 10 -2.83 0.26 -3.20
CA ILE A 10 -2.23 -0.41 -4.36
C ILE A 10 -3.05 -0.13 -5.63
N PRO A 11 -2.41 -0.11 -6.82
CA PRO A 11 -3.12 0.02 -8.09
C PRO A 11 -4.05 -1.17 -8.34
N GLY A 12 -5.18 -0.92 -9.02
CA GLY A 12 -6.13 -1.98 -9.37
C GLY A 12 -7.53 -1.46 -9.71
N HIS A 13 -8.39 -2.39 -10.11
CA HIS A 13 -9.81 -2.13 -10.37
C HIS A 13 -10.61 -2.18 -9.07
N TRP A 14 -10.60 -1.06 -8.35
CA TRP A 14 -11.34 -0.93 -7.10
C TRP A 14 -12.84 -0.80 -7.34
N GLU A 15 -13.61 -1.62 -6.64
CA GLU A 15 -15.07 -1.56 -6.60
C GLU A 15 -15.52 -0.72 -5.41
N TYR A 16 -16.35 0.29 -5.67
CA TYR A 16 -16.93 1.13 -4.62
C TYR A 16 -18.20 0.46 -4.10
N LEU A 17 -18.22 0.15 -2.81
CA LEU A 17 -19.37 -0.50 -2.20
C LEU A 17 -20.52 0.48 -2.03
N SER A 18 -21.75 -0.01 -2.16
CA SER A 18 -22.93 0.72 -1.73
C SER A 18 -22.91 0.92 -0.20
N MET A 19 -23.70 1.88 0.29
CA MET A 19 -23.76 2.15 1.73
C MET A 19 -24.21 0.91 2.53
N ASP A 20 -25.14 0.12 2.00
CA ASP A 20 -25.63 -1.09 2.69
C ASP A 20 -24.54 -2.17 2.79
N GLU A 21 -23.86 -2.46 1.68
CA GLU A 21 -22.72 -3.40 1.64
C GLU A 21 -21.58 -2.93 2.56
N ALA A 22 -21.27 -1.64 2.53
CA ALA A 22 -20.25 -1.06 3.37
C ALA A 22 -20.60 -1.18 4.86
N MET A 23 -21.86 -0.91 5.25
CA MET A 23 -22.30 -1.02 6.63
C MET A 23 -22.28 -2.46 7.14
N ASP A 24 -22.65 -3.43 6.31
CA ASP A 24 -22.55 -4.84 6.68
C ASP A 24 -21.10 -5.27 6.87
N LEU A 25 -20.19 -4.80 6.02
CA LEU A 25 -18.76 -5.07 6.17
C LEU A 25 -18.16 -4.43 7.43
N VAL A 26 -18.52 -3.18 7.74
CA VAL A 26 -18.08 -2.50 8.97
C VAL A 26 -18.56 -3.26 10.20
N ARG A 27 -19.81 -3.72 10.21
CA ARG A 27 -20.36 -4.52 11.33
C ARG A 27 -19.61 -5.85 11.50
N LEU A 28 -19.32 -6.55 10.40
CA LEU A 28 -18.54 -7.79 10.43
C LEU A 28 -17.12 -7.53 10.96
N TYR A 29 -16.48 -6.47 10.49
CA TYR A 29 -15.15 -6.07 10.94
C TYR A 29 -15.12 -5.72 12.43
N SER A 30 -16.01 -4.84 12.90
CA SER A 30 -16.12 -4.50 14.33
C SER A 30 -16.47 -5.71 15.21
N GLY A 31 -17.25 -6.66 14.68
CA GLY A 31 -17.56 -7.91 15.38
C GLY A 31 -16.38 -8.90 15.47
N SER A 32 -15.33 -8.73 14.68
CA SER A 32 -14.16 -9.62 14.66
C SER A 32 -13.17 -9.38 15.81
N GLY A 33 -13.19 -8.18 16.40
CA GLY A 33 -12.24 -7.76 17.44
C GLY A 33 -10.86 -7.34 16.92
N GLU A 34 -10.59 -7.43 15.60
CA GLU A 34 -9.34 -6.94 14.99
C GLU A 34 -9.18 -5.41 15.08
N ASP A 35 -10.29 -4.68 15.16
CA ASP A 35 -10.32 -3.23 15.40
C ASP A 35 -9.79 -2.85 16.79
N ALA A 36 -9.66 -3.82 17.70
CA ALA A 36 -9.19 -3.56 19.06
C ALA A 36 -7.75 -3.09 19.14
N ALA A 37 -6.94 -3.39 18.12
CA ALA A 37 -5.56 -2.96 18.02
C ALA A 37 -5.40 -1.52 17.50
N GLY A 38 -6.47 -0.86 17.03
CA GLY A 38 -6.41 0.41 16.31
C GLY A 38 -7.06 1.60 17.03
N GLU A 39 -7.01 2.78 16.40
CA GLU A 39 -7.88 3.91 16.71
C GLU A 39 -9.35 3.55 16.43
N ARG A 40 -10.23 3.89 17.37
CA ARG A 40 -11.68 3.61 17.30
C ARG A 40 -12.53 4.86 17.23
N ASP A 41 -11.94 6.03 17.49
CA ASP A 41 -12.60 7.32 17.40
C ASP A 41 -12.50 7.85 15.96
N TYR A 42 -13.37 7.33 15.09
CA TYR A 42 -13.48 7.75 13.70
C TYR A 42 -14.91 7.64 13.17
N ASP A 43 -15.26 8.52 12.23
CA ASP A 43 -16.52 8.48 11.51
C ASP A 43 -16.32 7.90 10.11
N PHE A 44 -16.89 6.70 9.89
CA PHE A 44 -16.90 6.03 8.60
C PHE A 44 -17.52 6.89 7.48
N ARG A 45 -16.93 6.89 6.28
CA ARG A 45 -17.43 7.63 5.11
C ARG A 45 -17.71 6.76 3.89
N SER A 46 -16.73 5.96 3.46
CA SER A 46 -16.85 5.15 2.24
C SER A 46 -15.92 3.95 2.24
N ILE A 47 -16.31 2.88 1.53
CA ILE A 47 -15.49 1.67 1.33
C ILE A 47 -15.27 1.43 -0.15
N ARG A 48 -14.06 1.00 -0.47
CA ARG A 48 -13.75 0.31 -1.73
C ARG A 48 -13.10 -1.03 -1.45
N ALA A 49 -13.30 -1.98 -2.36
CA ALA A 49 -12.76 -3.32 -2.29
C ALA A 49 -11.96 -3.66 -3.54
N LEU A 50 -10.92 -4.47 -3.39
CA LEU A 50 -10.08 -4.96 -4.48
C LEU A 50 -9.78 -6.45 -4.26
N PRO A 51 -10.07 -7.34 -5.23
CA PRO A 51 -9.57 -8.71 -5.20
C PRO A 51 -8.05 -8.77 -5.09
N VAL A 52 -7.54 -9.69 -4.26
CA VAL A 52 -6.09 -9.85 -4.02
C VAL A 52 -5.65 -11.20 -4.56
N PRO A 53 -5.20 -11.31 -5.83
CA PRO A 53 -4.93 -12.59 -6.48
C PRO A 53 -3.86 -13.45 -5.79
N CYS A 54 -2.96 -12.82 -5.03
CA CYS A 54 -1.91 -13.50 -4.27
C CYS A 54 -2.39 -14.11 -2.94
N LEU A 55 -3.66 -13.93 -2.58
CA LEU A 55 -4.27 -14.51 -1.38
C LEU A 55 -5.58 -15.22 -1.78
N LYS A 56 -5.74 -16.47 -1.38
CA LYS A 56 -6.91 -17.26 -1.73
C LYS A 56 -8.21 -16.61 -1.23
N ASP A 57 -9.19 -16.45 -2.13
CA ASP A 57 -10.55 -15.96 -1.84
C ASP A 57 -10.58 -14.69 -0.97
N SER A 58 -9.69 -13.74 -1.26
CA SER A 58 -9.41 -12.59 -0.39
C SER A 58 -9.66 -11.24 -1.08
N LEU A 59 -10.08 -10.27 -0.28
CA LEU A 59 -10.28 -8.87 -0.68
C LEU A 59 -9.41 -7.96 0.17
N LEU A 60 -8.82 -6.93 -0.45
CA LEU A 60 -8.30 -5.76 0.23
C LEU A 60 -9.42 -4.73 0.30
N ILE A 61 -9.77 -4.34 1.51
CA ILE A 61 -10.78 -3.36 1.83
C ILE A 61 -10.07 -2.09 2.25
N GLU A 62 -10.41 -0.97 1.62
CA GLU A 62 -9.96 0.34 2.06
C GLU A 62 -11.15 1.18 2.53
N ILE A 63 -11.05 1.65 3.76
CA ILE A 63 -12.08 2.38 4.48
C ILE A 63 -11.60 3.82 4.62
N GLU A 64 -12.33 4.75 4.04
CA GLU A 64 -12.16 6.17 4.32
C GLU A 64 -12.98 6.55 5.56
N ALA A 65 -12.34 7.23 6.49
CA ALA A 65 -12.99 7.75 7.68
C ALA A 65 -12.44 9.11 8.08
N PHE A 66 -13.24 9.90 8.79
CA PHE A 66 -12.76 11.05 9.53
C PHE A 66 -12.21 10.58 10.87
N VAL A 67 -10.92 10.76 11.11
CA VAL A 67 -10.23 10.33 12.33
C VAL A 67 -10.27 11.48 13.34
N THR A 68 -11.07 11.35 14.40
CA THR A 68 -11.34 12.44 15.35
C THR A 68 -10.08 12.95 16.04
N PRO A 69 -9.18 12.09 16.58
CA PRO A 69 -7.96 12.56 17.26
C PRO A 69 -6.99 13.30 16.32
N ALA A 70 -7.01 12.96 15.02
CA ALA A 70 -6.19 13.63 14.01
C ALA A 70 -6.93 14.81 13.35
N ALA A 71 -8.22 15.00 13.65
CA ALA A 71 -9.11 15.98 13.04
C ALA A 71 -9.06 16.00 11.50
N ARG A 72 -8.91 14.83 10.88
CA ARG A 72 -8.63 14.70 9.45
C ARG A 72 -9.19 13.42 8.84
N THR A 73 -9.43 13.45 7.53
CA THR A 73 -9.75 12.23 6.77
C THR A 73 -8.51 11.36 6.59
N GLY A 74 -8.65 10.06 6.82
CA GLY A 74 -7.63 9.05 6.63
C GLY A 74 -8.20 7.77 6.03
N LEU A 75 -7.29 6.91 5.54
CA LEU A 75 -7.62 5.64 4.92
C LEU A 75 -7.05 4.49 5.75
N MET A 76 -7.90 3.55 6.13
CA MET A 76 -7.53 2.31 6.82
C MET A 76 -7.66 1.15 5.86
N ASN A 77 -6.71 0.22 5.90
CA ASN A 77 -6.67 -0.93 5.01
C ASN A 77 -6.82 -2.24 5.80
N VAL A 78 -7.74 -3.10 5.36
CA VAL A 78 -8.06 -4.37 6.01
C VAL A 78 -8.11 -5.47 4.95
N LEU A 79 -7.45 -6.59 5.20
CA LEU A 79 -7.64 -7.80 4.39
C LEU A 79 -8.83 -8.59 4.94
N PHE A 80 -9.79 -8.89 4.08
CA PHE A 80 -10.87 -9.83 4.36
C PHE A 80 -10.57 -11.16 3.66
N THR A 81 -10.41 -12.22 4.43
CA THR A 81 -9.89 -13.50 3.97
C THR A 81 -10.70 -14.68 4.55
N PRO A 82 -10.52 -15.91 4.04
CA PRO A 82 -11.10 -17.10 4.67
C PRO A 82 -10.62 -17.35 6.11
N MET A 83 -9.51 -16.74 6.52
CA MET A 83 -8.98 -16.81 7.89
C MET A 83 -9.56 -15.72 8.81
N GLY A 84 -10.43 -14.84 8.29
CA GLY A 84 -10.99 -13.69 8.98
C GLY A 84 -10.42 -12.37 8.47
N PHE A 85 -10.52 -11.33 9.31
CA PHE A 85 -9.98 -10.01 9.02
C PHE A 85 -8.53 -9.88 9.48
N ALA A 86 -7.75 -9.08 8.77
CA ALA A 86 -6.42 -8.68 9.21
C ALA A 86 -6.23 -7.19 8.94
N LEU A 87 -6.09 -6.40 10.01
CA LEU A 87 -5.81 -4.97 9.92
C LEU A 87 -4.36 -4.73 9.47
N LEU A 88 -4.18 -3.91 8.43
CA LEU A 88 -2.85 -3.50 7.97
C LEU A 88 -2.43 -2.23 8.72
N THR A 89 -1.55 -2.40 9.71
CA THR A 89 -1.09 -1.31 10.58
C THR A 89 0.28 -0.75 10.18
N GLY A 90 0.86 -1.19 9.05
CA GLY A 90 2.22 -0.86 8.67
C GLY A 90 3.29 -1.88 9.02
N ASN A 91 2.97 -2.88 9.84
CA ASN A 91 3.90 -3.98 10.13
C ASN A 91 3.57 -5.21 9.26
N SER A 92 4.56 -6.08 9.08
CA SER A 92 4.42 -7.29 8.27
C SER A 92 3.68 -8.43 8.99
N ASN A 93 3.40 -8.31 10.30
CA ASN A 93 2.83 -9.41 11.09
C ASN A 93 1.49 -9.88 10.53
N ALA A 94 0.63 -8.95 10.09
CA ALA A 94 -0.65 -9.30 9.46
C ALA A 94 -0.44 -10.16 8.22
N LEU A 95 0.50 -9.78 7.34
CA LEU A 95 0.80 -10.50 6.12
C LEU A 95 1.44 -11.87 6.39
N HIS A 96 2.33 -11.97 7.38
CA HIS A 96 2.94 -13.24 7.76
C HIS A 96 1.91 -14.25 8.26
N ARG A 97 0.87 -13.82 9.00
CA ARG A 97 -0.24 -14.70 9.42
C ARG A 97 -1.01 -15.29 8.25
N LEU A 98 -1.00 -14.62 7.09
CA LEU A 98 -1.72 -15.04 5.88
C LEU A 98 -0.89 -15.94 4.95
N THR A 99 0.35 -16.27 5.31
CA THR A 99 1.20 -17.21 4.56
C THR A 99 0.49 -18.53 4.19
N PRO A 100 -0.35 -19.15 5.05
CA PRO A 100 -1.05 -20.40 4.71
C PRO A 100 -2.03 -20.30 3.54
N ILE A 101 -2.51 -19.11 3.21
CA ILE A 101 -3.44 -18.86 2.09
C ILE A 101 -2.79 -18.08 0.95
N ARG A 102 -1.47 -17.84 1.03
CA ARG A 102 -0.70 -17.14 0.00
C ARG A 102 -0.56 -18.03 -1.24
N LEU A 103 -0.84 -17.44 -2.40
CA LEU A 103 -0.71 -18.06 -3.71
C LEU A 103 0.47 -17.44 -4.44
N LEU A 104 1.37 -18.28 -4.95
CA LEU A 104 2.60 -17.88 -5.67
C LEU A 104 2.84 -18.79 -6.89
N ASP A 105 1.77 -19.29 -7.51
CA ASP A 105 1.84 -20.25 -8.62
C ASP A 105 2.22 -19.57 -9.94
N THR A 106 1.97 -18.25 -10.04
CA THR A 106 2.16 -17.46 -11.26
C THR A 106 2.94 -16.18 -11.02
N PRO A 107 3.59 -15.60 -12.05
CA PRO A 107 4.29 -14.33 -11.92
C PRO A 107 3.35 -13.19 -11.51
N ALA A 108 2.09 -13.22 -11.95
CA ALA A 108 1.09 -12.22 -11.59
C ALA A 108 0.72 -12.26 -10.10
N GLN A 109 0.65 -13.45 -9.51
CA GLN A 109 0.43 -13.61 -8.07
C GLN A 109 1.65 -13.15 -7.27
N ALA A 110 2.86 -13.47 -7.71
CA ALA A 110 4.09 -12.97 -7.09
C ALA A 110 4.16 -11.43 -7.15
N LEU A 111 3.90 -10.83 -8.31
CA LEU A 111 3.80 -9.38 -8.48
C LEU A 111 2.75 -8.76 -7.53
N SER A 112 1.56 -9.37 -7.46
CA SER A 112 0.50 -8.92 -6.57
C SER A 112 0.91 -8.99 -5.10
N PHE A 113 1.66 -10.02 -4.68
CA PHE A 113 2.14 -10.14 -3.30
C PHE A 113 3.19 -9.09 -2.97
N ILE A 114 4.18 -8.91 -3.85
CA ILE A 114 5.24 -7.90 -3.67
C ILE A 114 4.61 -6.51 -3.58
N THR A 115 3.72 -6.17 -4.52
CA THR A 115 3.00 -4.90 -4.52
C THR A 115 2.21 -4.71 -3.23
N LEU A 116 1.44 -5.70 -2.78
CA LEU A 116 0.71 -5.63 -1.51
C LEU A 116 1.65 -5.42 -0.32
N PHE A 117 2.71 -6.22 -0.22
CA PHE A 117 3.63 -6.19 0.91
C PHE A 117 4.34 -4.84 1.03
N CYS A 118 4.93 -4.38 -0.06
CA CYS A 118 5.67 -3.13 -0.16
C CYS A 118 4.80 -1.90 0.16
N ASN A 119 3.52 -1.95 -0.19
CA ASN A 119 2.60 -0.85 0.09
C ASN A 119 1.92 -0.94 1.48
N ALA A 120 1.80 -2.13 2.05
CA ALA A 120 1.19 -2.35 3.37
C ALA A 120 2.17 -2.21 4.54
N VAL A 121 3.46 -2.43 4.29
CA VAL A 121 4.53 -2.31 5.30
C VAL A 121 5.19 -0.94 5.15
N HIS A 122 5.44 -0.27 6.28
CA HIS A 122 6.15 1.00 6.31
C HIS A 122 7.28 1.01 7.33
N GLY A 123 8.33 1.75 7.00
CA GLY A 123 9.40 2.13 7.92
C GLY A 123 9.17 3.55 8.45
N ASP A 124 10.21 4.11 9.05
CA ASP A 124 10.15 5.45 9.65
C ASP A 124 9.78 6.56 8.64
N GLU A 125 10.10 6.35 7.36
CA GLU A 125 9.87 7.32 6.29
C GLU A 125 8.59 7.06 5.47
N GLY A 126 7.80 6.05 5.85
CA GLY A 126 6.59 5.66 5.13
C GLY A 126 6.73 4.30 4.45
N ARG A 127 5.80 4.02 3.52
CA ARG A 127 5.74 2.74 2.82
C ARG A 127 6.83 2.61 1.75
N PHE A 128 7.15 1.37 1.38
CA PHE A 128 8.05 1.05 0.28
C PHE A 128 7.25 1.02 -1.03
N GLN A 129 6.68 2.15 -1.46
CA GLN A 129 5.73 2.17 -2.58
C GLN A 129 6.41 1.74 -3.88
N THR A 130 5.95 0.65 -4.49
CA THR A 130 6.35 0.25 -5.85
C THR A 130 5.80 1.26 -6.86
N ILE A 131 6.66 1.82 -7.72
CA ILE A 131 6.29 2.84 -8.70
C ILE A 131 6.29 2.24 -10.11
N HIS A 132 5.16 2.34 -10.79
CA HIS A 132 4.96 1.82 -12.15
C HIS A 132 4.81 2.95 -13.18
N ALA A 133 4.41 4.13 -12.73
CA ALA A 133 4.18 5.28 -13.59
C ALA A 133 4.49 6.59 -12.88
N LEU A 134 4.86 7.61 -13.66
CA LEU A 134 5.29 8.91 -13.12
C LEU A 134 4.17 9.62 -12.36
N ASP A 135 2.93 9.41 -12.77
CA ASP A 135 1.76 10.01 -12.14
C ASP A 135 1.46 9.40 -10.76
N GLU A 136 2.05 8.26 -10.40
CA GLU A 136 1.97 7.69 -9.04
C GLU A 136 2.78 8.49 -8.02
N LEU A 137 3.74 9.29 -8.50
CA LEU A 137 4.46 10.27 -7.68
C LEU A 137 3.62 11.53 -7.54
N GLN A 138 3.34 11.90 -6.29
CA GLN A 138 2.57 13.10 -5.98
C GLN A 138 3.48 14.33 -5.94
N PHE A 139 4.04 14.71 -7.09
CA PHE A 139 4.87 15.91 -7.23
C PHE A 139 4.15 17.16 -6.70
N ARG A 140 4.91 18.09 -6.12
CA ARG A 140 4.45 19.45 -5.83
C ARG A 140 4.15 20.17 -7.15
N ASP A 141 3.23 21.12 -7.13
CA ASP A 141 2.62 21.68 -8.35
C ASP A 141 3.63 22.37 -9.28
N ASP A 142 4.78 22.79 -8.75
CA ASP A 142 5.87 23.46 -9.45
C ASP A 142 7.03 22.53 -9.85
N ALA A 143 6.96 21.25 -9.51
CA ALA A 143 8.03 20.30 -9.79
C ALA A 143 7.96 19.75 -11.21
N VAL A 144 9.12 19.74 -11.88
CA VAL A 144 9.31 19.07 -13.17
C VAL A 144 10.20 17.85 -12.95
N PRO A 145 9.72 16.62 -13.24
CA PRO A 145 10.53 15.42 -13.14
C PRO A 145 11.77 15.48 -14.04
N SER A 146 12.90 14.95 -13.58
CA SER A 146 14.08 14.82 -14.42
C SER A 146 13.94 13.62 -15.37
N ALA A 147 14.64 13.66 -16.51
CA ALA A 147 14.67 12.52 -17.45
C ALA A 147 15.20 11.22 -16.82
N GLU A 148 16.05 11.33 -15.79
CA GLU A 148 16.56 10.18 -15.03
C GLU A 148 15.46 9.50 -14.20
N ILE A 149 14.61 10.30 -13.53
CA ILE A 149 13.43 9.81 -12.80
C ILE A 149 12.47 9.12 -13.77
N GLU A 150 12.17 9.76 -14.91
CA GLU A 150 11.32 9.17 -15.94
C GLU A 150 11.87 7.84 -16.44
N SER A 151 13.17 7.78 -16.73
CA SER A 151 13.83 6.56 -17.22
C SER A 151 13.80 5.42 -16.21
N ALA A 152 13.91 5.70 -14.91
CA ALA A 152 13.86 4.67 -13.88
C ALA A 152 12.46 4.10 -13.69
N ILE A 153 11.43 4.94 -13.79
CA ILE A 153 10.03 4.53 -13.63
C ILE A 153 9.54 3.69 -14.82
N LEU A 154 9.98 4.02 -16.03
CA LEU A 154 9.59 3.31 -17.25
C LEU A 154 9.95 1.80 -17.26
N GLN A 155 10.84 1.35 -16.38
CA GLN A 155 11.20 -0.07 -16.28
C GLN A 155 10.13 -0.90 -15.54
N GLY A 156 9.29 -0.25 -14.71
CA GLY A 156 8.25 -0.92 -13.91
C GLY A 156 8.79 -1.99 -12.97
N LEU A 157 7.88 -2.64 -12.23
CA LEU A 157 8.21 -3.84 -11.45
C LEU A 157 8.08 -5.08 -12.36
N THR A 158 9.20 -5.77 -12.57
CA THR A 158 9.29 -7.00 -13.35
C THR A 158 9.46 -8.20 -12.44
N VAL A 159 8.89 -9.34 -12.81
CA VAL A 159 8.93 -10.58 -12.02
C VAL A 159 9.34 -11.75 -12.90
N SER A 160 10.31 -12.53 -12.44
CA SER A 160 10.79 -13.76 -13.07
C SER A 160 10.93 -14.87 -12.03
N ARG A 161 11.16 -16.10 -12.48
CA ARG A 161 11.61 -17.15 -11.55
C ARG A 161 12.98 -16.77 -10.99
N SER A 162 13.22 -17.13 -9.73
CA SER A 162 14.55 -16.98 -9.13
C SER A 162 15.50 -18.02 -9.73
N ASP A 163 16.75 -17.62 -9.96
CA ASP A 163 17.81 -18.49 -10.46
C ASP A 163 18.54 -19.25 -9.33
N THR A 164 18.41 -18.78 -8.08
CA THR A 164 19.15 -19.30 -6.92
C THR A 164 18.28 -20.12 -5.98
N ASP A 165 16.97 -19.84 -5.93
CA ASP A 165 16.06 -20.38 -4.93
C ASP A 165 14.72 -20.80 -5.54
N ASP A 166 13.97 -21.66 -4.84
CA ASP A 166 12.62 -21.99 -5.23
C ASP A 166 11.66 -20.83 -4.89
N GLY A 167 11.33 -20.03 -5.91
CA GLY A 167 10.55 -18.81 -5.70
C GLY A 167 10.49 -17.90 -6.92
N TRP A 168 10.44 -16.61 -6.62
CA TRP A 168 10.34 -15.51 -7.58
C TRP A 168 11.43 -14.49 -7.28
N ALA A 169 12.01 -13.92 -8.34
CA ALA A 169 12.83 -12.74 -8.27
C ALA A 169 12.06 -11.58 -8.90
N ALA A 170 12.22 -10.38 -8.35
CA ALA A 170 11.64 -9.18 -8.96
C ALA A 170 12.64 -8.02 -8.94
N ALA A 171 12.49 -7.11 -9.89
CA ALA A 171 13.27 -5.88 -9.94
C ALA A 171 12.37 -4.73 -10.37
N GLY A 172 12.49 -3.58 -9.71
CA GLY A 172 11.70 -2.39 -10.05
C GLY A 172 12.12 -1.17 -9.27
N THR A 173 11.34 -0.10 -9.42
CA THR A 173 11.58 1.16 -8.73
C THR A 173 10.68 1.28 -7.49
N VAL A 174 11.28 1.61 -6.36
CA VAL A 174 10.59 1.80 -5.07
C VAL A 174 10.78 3.23 -4.61
N LEU A 175 9.67 3.89 -4.24
CA LEU A 175 9.68 5.13 -3.49
C LEU A 175 9.70 4.81 -2.00
N TYR A 176 10.69 5.35 -1.28
CA TYR A 176 10.75 5.34 0.17
C TYR A 176 11.11 6.73 0.68
N GLY A 177 10.26 7.30 1.53
CA GLY A 177 10.37 8.70 1.93
C GLY A 177 10.21 9.65 0.75
N ASP A 178 11.28 10.35 0.42
CA ASP A 178 11.38 11.24 -0.75
C ASP A 178 12.46 10.80 -1.75
N ALA A 179 12.85 9.53 -1.72
CA ALA A 179 13.87 8.96 -2.61
C ALA A 179 13.35 7.76 -3.39
N LEU A 180 13.85 7.62 -4.63
CA LEU A 180 13.61 6.47 -5.49
C LEU A 180 14.84 5.55 -5.47
N PHE A 181 14.57 4.27 -5.36
CA PHE A 181 15.57 3.21 -5.37
C PHE A 181 15.26 2.22 -6.48
N ARG A 182 16.30 1.71 -7.15
CA ARG A 182 16.19 0.45 -7.89
C ARG A 182 16.37 -0.67 -6.89
N THR A 183 15.32 -1.47 -6.75
CA THR A 183 15.28 -2.54 -5.76
C THR A 183 15.20 -3.89 -6.44
N LYS A 184 15.94 -4.86 -5.90
CA LYS A 184 15.75 -6.29 -6.19
C LYS A 184 15.09 -7.00 -5.02
N PHE A 185 14.18 -7.90 -5.36
CA PHE A 185 13.44 -8.69 -4.40
C PHE A 185 13.65 -10.18 -4.64
N THR A 186 13.75 -10.92 -3.55
CA THR A 186 13.66 -12.38 -3.54
C THR A 186 12.44 -12.81 -2.74
N LEU A 187 11.58 -13.60 -3.37
CA LEU A 187 10.35 -14.13 -2.79
C LEU A 187 10.33 -15.66 -2.88
N PRO A 188 10.81 -16.36 -1.84
CA PRO A 188 10.69 -17.80 -1.75
C PRO A 188 9.21 -18.24 -1.74
N LEU A 189 8.89 -19.40 -2.33
CA LEU A 189 7.52 -19.94 -2.28
C LEU A 189 7.04 -20.09 -0.83
N GLN A 190 7.93 -20.57 0.03
CA GLN A 190 7.75 -20.64 1.48
C GLN A 190 8.81 -19.76 2.13
N GLY A 191 8.40 -18.63 2.70
CA GLY A 191 9.33 -17.67 3.27
C GLY A 191 8.83 -16.23 3.25
N THR A 192 9.74 -15.35 3.66
CA THR A 192 9.53 -13.89 3.73
C THR A 192 10.05 -13.23 2.46
N LEU A 193 9.41 -12.13 2.06
CA LEU A 193 9.93 -11.27 1.01
C LEU A 193 11.22 -10.61 1.51
N GLU A 194 12.30 -10.77 0.77
CA GLU A 194 13.59 -10.13 1.02
C GLU A 194 13.84 -9.04 -0.01
N MET A 195 14.44 -7.95 0.44
CA MET A 195 14.93 -6.83 -0.39
C MET A 195 16.46 -6.89 -0.32
N ASP A 196 17.09 -7.21 -1.45
CA ASP A 196 18.50 -7.62 -1.48
C ASP A 196 19.46 -6.50 -1.87
N ASP A 197 18.98 -5.54 -2.66
CA ASP A 197 19.79 -4.49 -3.28
C ASP A 197 18.90 -3.26 -3.46
N ASP A 198 19.39 -2.10 -3.01
CA ASP A 198 18.70 -0.82 -3.08
C ASP A 198 19.69 0.25 -3.57
N GLU A 199 19.70 0.49 -4.89
CA GLU A 199 20.53 1.52 -5.52
C GLU A 199 19.74 2.85 -5.59
N PRO A 200 20.18 3.94 -4.93
CA PRO A 200 19.52 5.24 -5.06
C PRO A 200 19.56 5.74 -6.50
N VAL A 201 18.40 6.12 -7.02
CA VAL A 201 18.23 6.74 -8.34
C VAL A 201 18.12 8.26 -8.21
N ALA A 202 17.30 8.70 -7.27
CA ALA A 202 17.02 10.10 -7.02
C ALA A 202 16.66 10.29 -5.56
N GLU A 203 17.08 11.40 -4.98
CA GLU A 203 16.83 11.74 -3.58
C GLU A 203 16.21 13.14 -3.48
N LYS A 204 15.55 13.44 -2.35
CA LYS A 204 14.95 14.74 -2.07
C LYS A 204 13.95 15.17 -3.15
N LEU A 205 13.16 14.21 -3.60
CA LEU A 205 12.14 14.44 -4.60
C LEU A 205 11.12 15.45 -4.06
N PRO A 206 10.73 16.46 -4.85
CA PRO A 206 9.75 17.44 -4.46
C PRO A 206 8.34 16.84 -4.55
N ILE A 207 8.06 15.82 -3.74
CA ILE A 207 6.78 15.13 -3.66
C ILE A 207 6.08 15.43 -2.34
N ARG A 208 4.76 15.34 -2.36
CA ARG A 208 3.93 15.42 -1.16
C ARG A 208 3.96 14.06 -0.46
N ARG A 209 4.17 14.06 0.86
CA ARG A 209 4.30 12.83 1.66
C ARG A 209 3.02 12.51 2.41
N GLU A 210 2.63 11.23 2.34
CA GLU A 210 1.61 10.66 3.22
C GLU A 210 2.12 10.64 4.66
N ARG A 211 1.20 10.72 5.62
CA ARG A 211 1.50 10.55 7.05
C ARG A 211 0.68 9.43 7.62
N TRP A 212 1.08 8.91 8.77
CA TRP A 212 0.35 7.83 9.44
C TRP A 212 -0.13 8.27 10.81
N HIS A 213 -1.38 7.96 11.12
CA HIS A 213 -1.95 8.05 12.45
C HIS A 213 -2.47 6.67 12.85
N ARG A 214 -1.66 5.94 13.62
CA ARG A 214 -1.89 4.52 13.90
C ARG A 214 -2.12 3.74 12.60
N GLN A 215 -3.30 3.15 12.40
CA GLN A 215 -3.65 2.38 11.21
C GLN A 215 -4.14 3.22 10.02
N PHE A 216 -4.31 4.53 10.20
CA PHE A 216 -4.80 5.41 9.16
C PHE A 216 -3.66 6.05 8.39
N ARG A 217 -3.64 5.82 7.08
CA ARG A 217 -2.87 6.59 6.11
C ARG A 217 -3.58 7.92 5.88
N LEU A 218 -2.95 9.01 6.32
CA LEU A 218 -3.42 10.37 6.08
C LEU A 218 -2.88 10.83 4.72
N PRO A 219 -3.75 11.30 3.81
CA PRO A 219 -3.32 11.89 2.55
C PRO A 219 -2.31 13.03 2.80
N PRO A 220 -1.43 13.34 1.85
CA PRO A 220 -0.61 14.54 1.98
C PRO A 220 -1.49 15.78 2.16
N ASP A 221 -1.00 16.73 2.95
CA ASP A 221 -1.67 18.02 3.09
C ASP A 221 -1.62 18.76 1.74
N ASP A 222 -2.70 19.46 1.39
CA ASP A 222 -2.63 20.54 0.41
C ASP A 222 -1.84 21.67 1.06
N ASP A 223 -0.51 21.66 0.93
CA ASP A 223 0.34 22.75 1.44
C ASP A 223 0.09 24.03 0.62
N SER A 224 -0.99 24.74 0.94
CA SER A 224 -1.10 26.20 0.83
C SER A 224 -0.85 26.85 2.19
N ALA A 225 0.15 26.39 2.92
CA ALA A 225 0.67 27.09 4.10
C ALA A 225 2.16 26.82 4.21
N GLY A 226 2.93 27.71 3.58
CA GLY A 226 4.38 27.67 3.61
C GLY A 226 4.93 27.52 5.03
N GLU A 227 6.07 26.84 5.10
CA GLU A 227 7.06 27.12 6.13
C GLU A 227 7.21 28.65 6.22
N ARG A 228 6.66 29.24 7.28
CA ARG A 228 7.14 30.54 7.71
C ARG A 228 8.46 30.29 8.42
N PRO A 229 9.52 31.03 8.06
CA PRO A 229 10.84 30.89 8.66
C PRO A 229 10.82 31.18 10.17
#